data_AF-A0A929MRN1-F1
#
_entry.id   AF-A0A929MRN1-F1
#
_cell.length_a   1.000
_cell.length_b   1.000
_cell.length_c   1.000
_cell.angle_alpha   90.00
_cell.angle_beta   90.00
_cell.angle_gamma   90.00
#
_symmetry.space_group_name_H-M   'P 1'
#
loop_
_entity.id
_entity.type
_entity.pdbx_description
1 polymer ?
#
loop_
_entity_poly.entity_id
_entity_poly.type
_entity_poly.pdbx_seq_one_letter_code
_entity_poly.pdbx_strand_id
1 'polypeptide(L)'
;MVDPPRKGLDPEFVKTLIELAPDKIVYVSCNPATCARDCQLLAQAGYELQWVQPVDLFPQTAHVEAVSLLVRAEASARSRSRCSAHGIGLVE
;
A
#
# COMPACT_ATOMS: atom_id res chain seq x y z
N MET A 1 -9.44 1.14 -2.82
CA MET A 1 -9.24 0.74 -1.42
C MET A 1 -9.67 -0.71 -1.30
N VAL A 2 -8.92 -1.53 -0.56
CA VAL A 2 -9.18 -2.95 -0.38
C VAL A 2 -9.06 -3.31 1.11
N ASP A 3 -9.99 -4.12 1.60
CA ASP A 3 -10.04 -4.62 2.99
C ASP A 3 -10.37 -6.12 2.96
N PRO A 4 -9.39 -6.97 2.60
CA PRO A 4 -9.61 -8.41 2.49
C PRO A 4 -9.84 -9.13 3.82
N PRO A 5 -10.44 -10.33 3.80
CA PRO A 5 -10.47 -11.20 4.98
C PRO A 5 -9.04 -11.60 5.42
N ARG A 6 -8.91 -12.25 6.60
CA ARG A 6 -7.62 -12.69 7.19
C ARG A 6 -6.69 -13.51 6.28
N LYS A 7 -7.20 -14.06 5.17
CA LYS A 7 -6.44 -14.82 4.17
C LYS A 7 -5.71 -13.91 3.15
N GLY A 8 -5.99 -12.61 3.16
CA GLY A 8 -5.50 -11.64 2.17
C GLY A 8 -6.36 -11.61 0.91
N LEU A 9 -5.82 -10.99 -0.15
CA LEU A 9 -6.50 -10.86 -1.44
C LEU A 9 -6.59 -12.20 -2.16
N ASP A 10 -7.69 -12.37 -2.89
CA ASP A 10 -7.83 -13.49 -3.81
C ASP A 10 -6.88 -13.33 -5.02
N PRO A 11 -6.21 -14.40 -5.48
CA PRO A 11 -5.28 -14.31 -6.61
C PRO A 11 -5.89 -13.77 -7.91
N GLU A 12 -7.17 -14.05 -8.20
CA GLU A 12 -7.85 -13.50 -9.37
C GLU A 12 -8.08 -12.01 -9.20
N PHE A 13 -8.47 -11.59 -8.00
CA PHE A 13 -8.64 -10.17 -7.68
C PHE A 13 -7.31 -9.40 -7.79
N VAL A 14 -6.18 -9.98 -7.38
CA VAL A 14 -4.86 -9.36 -7.54
C VAL A 14 -4.55 -9.13 -9.02
N LYS A 15 -4.84 -10.10 -9.90
CA LYS A 15 -4.65 -9.94 -11.34
C LYS A 15 -5.49 -8.80 -11.89
N THR A 16 -6.79 -8.79 -11.58
CA THR A 16 -7.68 -7.70 -12.02
C THR A 16 -7.22 -6.34 -11.49
N LEU A 17 -6.75 -6.27 -10.24
CA LEU A 17 -6.24 -5.02 -9.66
C LEU A 17 -4.99 -4.51 -10.38
N ILE A 18 -4.10 -5.41 -10.78
CA ILE A 18 -2.90 -5.08 -11.57
C ILE A 18 -3.30 -4.60 -12.97
N GLU A 19 -4.26 -5.26 -13.63
CA GLU A 19 -4.76 -4.89 -14.96
C GLU A 19 -5.43 -3.51 -14.97
N LEU A 20 -6.23 -3.20 -13.94
CA LEU A 20 -6.85 -1.88 -13.78
C LEU A 20 -5.81 -0.77 -13.53
N ALA A 21 -4.61 -1.15 -13.05
CA ALA A 21 -3.45 -0.28 -12.85
C ALA A 21 -3.76 1.08 -12.18
N PRO A 22 -4.49 1.12 -11.04
CA PRO A 22 -4.73 2.37 -10.32
C PRO A 22 -3.41 3.04 -9.89
N ASP A 23 -3.40 4.37 -9.82
CA ASP A 23 -2.20 5.09 -9.35
C ASP A 23 -1.90 4.82 -7.86
N LYS A 24 -2.93 4.53 -7.06
CA LYS A 24 -2.83 4.32 -5.61
C LYS A 24 -3.72 3.18 -5.14
N ILE A 25 -3.21 2.38 -4.22
CA ILE A 25 -3.93 1.31 -3.54
C ILE A 25 -3.79 1.55 -2.03
N VAL A 26 -4.93 1.74 -1.37
CA VAL A 26 -5.01 1.68 0.09
C VAL A 26 -5.43 0.27 0.47
N TYR A 27 -4.60 -0.41 1.25
CA TYR A 27 -4.76 -1.79 1.68
C TYR A 27 -4.92 -1.81 3.21
N VAL A 28 -6.05 -2.32 3.70
CA VAL A 28 -6.33 -2.49 5.13
C VAL A 28 -6.24 -3.97 5.47
N SER A 29 -5.59 -4.34 6.58
CA SER A 29 -5.52 -5.74 6.97
C SER A 29 -5.26 -5.97 8.45
N CYS A 30 -5.97 -6.97 8.96
CA CYS A 30 -5.90 -7.53 10.29
C CYS A 30 -4.84 -8.63 10.47
N ASN A 31 -4.07 -8.92 9.41
CA ASN A 31 -3.05 -9.96 9.42
C ASN A 31 -1.77 -9.49 8.70
N PRO A 32 -0.73 -9.10 9.47
CA PRO A 32 0.52 -8.59 8.92
C PRO A 32 1.20 -9.53 7.92
N ALA A 33 1.09 -10.85 8.12
CA ALA A 33 1.76 -11.83 7.25
C ALA A 33 1.15 -11.88 5.85
N THR A 34 -0.19 -11.88 5.74
CA THR A 34 -0.87 -11.85 4.44
C THR A 34 -0.76 -10.48 3.78
N CYS A 35 -0.77 -9.40 4.57
CA CYS A 35 -0.51 -8.05 4.07
C CYS A 35 0.87 -7.96 3.41
N ALA A 36 1.93 -8.48 4.06
CA ALA A 36 3.28 -8.48 3.51
C ALA A 36 3.38 -9.29 2.20
N ARG A 37 2.77 -10.48 2.15
CA ARG A 37 2.70 -11.30 0.92
C ARG A 37 2.05 -10.52 -0.22
N ASP A 38 0.88 -9.93 0.02
CA ASP A 38 0.12 -9.23 -1.02
C ASP A 38 0.84 -7.95 -1.47
N CYS A 39 1.44 -7.21 -0.54
CA CYS A 39 2.28 -6.05 -0.86
C CYS A 39 3.49 -6.46 -1.73
N GLN A 40 4.08 -7.62 -1.48
CA GLN A 40 5.18 -8.13 -2.30
C GLN A 40 4.72 -8.47 -3.73
N LEU A 41 3.53 -9.07 -3.89
CA LEU A 41 2.94 -9.33 -5.21
C LEU A 41 2.67 -8.04 -5.98
N LEU A 42 2.10 -7.03 -5.30
CA LEU A 42 1.88 -5.71 -5.90
C LEU A 42 3.20 -5.01 -6.22
N ALA A 43 4.24 -5.19 -5.40
CA ALA A 43 5.56 -4.64 -5.67
C ALA A 43 6.20 -5.22 -6.94
N GLN A 44 6.05 -6.53 -7.15
CA GLN A 44 6.47 -7.19 -8.39
C GLN A 44 5.72 -6.64 -9.63
N ALA A 45 4.50 -6.13 -9.43
CA ALA A 45 3.68 -5.49 -10.45
C ALA A 45 3.93 -3.97 -10.61
N GLY A 46 4.99 -3.43 -10.01
CA GLY A 46 5.39 -2.03 -10.20
C GLY A 46 4.77 -1.03 -9.21
N TYR A 47 4.27 -1.50 -8.07
CA TYR A 47 3.85 -0.63 -6.96
C TYR A 47 4.96 -0.46 -5.92
N GLU A 48 5.06 0.74 -5.36
CA GLU A 48 5.94 1.05 -4.24
C GLU A 48 5.10 1.16 -2.97
N LEU A 49 5.48 0.43 -1.91
CA LEU A 49 4.92 0.65 -0.58
C LEU A 49 5.47 1.97 -0.02
N GLN A 50 4.62 2.98 0.11
CA GLN A 50 5.01 4.33 0.49
C GLN A 50 4.82 4.60 1.98
N TRP A 51 3.81 3.98 2.59
CA TRP A 51 3.45 4.24 3.98
C TRP A 51 2.70 3.06 4.59
N VAL A 52 2.91 2.84 5.89
CA VAL A 52 2.21 1.83 6.69
C VAL A 52 1.94 2.41 8.07
N GLN A 53 0.71 2.24 8.56
CA GLN A 53 0.30 2.59 9.91
C GLN A 53 -0.37 1.40 10.58
N PRO A 54 0.29 0.81 11.59
CA PRO A 54 -0.36 -0.09 12.52
C PRO A 54 -1.41 0.67 13.35
N VAL A 55 -2.56 0.05 13.58
CA VAL A 55 -3.66 0.56 14.40
C VAL A 55 -4.05 -0.52 15.39
N ASP A 56 -4.03 -0.18 16.68
CA ASP A 56 -4.55 -1.05 17.72
C ASP A 56 -6.07 -0.86 17.85
N LEU A 57 -6.82 -1.69 17.13
CA LEU A 57 -8.28 -1.74 17.22
C LEU A 57 -8.78 -2.71 18.30
N PHE A 58 -7.89 -3.55 18.85
CA PHE A 58 -8.25 -4.58 19.82
C PHE A 58 -7.24 -4.58 20.98
N PRO A 59 -7.33 -3.58 21.89
CA PRO A 59 -6.43 -3.48 23.02
C PRO A 59 -6.43 -4.76 23.86
N GLN A 60 -5.26 -5.10 24.40
CA GLN A 60 -5.05 -6.31 25.22
C GLN A 60 -5.21 -7.62 24.43
N THR A 61 -5.13 -7.57 23.11
CA THR A 61 -5.05 -8.75 22.24
C THR A 61 -3.76 -8.74 21.43
N ALA A 62 -3.44 -9.86 20.79
CA ALA A 62 -2.34 -9.92 19.82
C ALA A 62 -2.73 -9.41 18.41
N HIS A 63 -3.97 -8.94 18.23
CA HIS A 63 -4.44 -8.46 16.94
C HIS A 63 -3.91 -7.06 16.64
N VAL A 64 -3.42 -6.87 15.42
CA VAL A 64 -2.97 -5.58 14.91
C VAL A 64 -3.58 -5.39 13.54
N GLU A 65 -4.23 -4.24 13.36
CA GLU A 65 -4.68 -3.79 12.05
C GLU A 65 -3.59 -2.93 11.43
N ALA A 66 -3.45 -2.96 10.11
CA ALA A 66 -2.49 -2.14 9.39
C ALA A 66 -3.17 -1.50 8.19
N VAL A 67 -2.93 -0.21 8.01
CA VAL A 67 -3.30 0.54 6.80
C VAL A 67 -2.03 0.83 6.02
N SER A 68 -1.97 0.35 4.78
CA SER A 68 -0.83 0.48 3.88
C SER A 68 -1.21 1.26 2.63
N LEU A 69 -0.33 2.17 2.22
CA LEU A 69 -0.44 2.89 0.95
C LEU A 69 0.60 2.36 -0.03
N LEU A 70 0.12 1.79 -1.13
CA LEU A 70 0.94 1.46 -2.28
C LEU A 70 0.66 2.45 -3.41
N VAL A 71 1.71 2.92 -4.07
CA VAL A 71 1.61 3.87 -5.19
C VAL A 71 2.35 3.30 -6.37
N ARG A 72 1.75 3.35 -7.56
CA ARG A 72 2.40 2.91 -8.79
C ARG A 72 3.68 3.70 -9.02
N ALA A 73 4.81 3.05 -9.28
CA ALA A 73 6.14 3.67 -9.35
C ALA A 73 6.18 4.87 -10.34
N GLU A 74 5.52 4.73 -11.49
CA GLU A 74 5.37 5.79 -12.48
C GLU A 74 4.63 7.02 -11.93
N ALA A 75 3.56 6.80 -11.17
CA ALA A 75 2.78 7.86 -10.54
C ALA A 75 3.57 8.54 -9.41
N SER A 76 4.34 7.76 -8.64
CA SER A 76 5.27 8.27 -7.63
C SER A 76 6.32 9.19 -8.27
N ALA A 77 6.93 8.78 -9.39
CA ALA A 77 7.89 9.58 -10.15
C ALA A 77 7.28 10.91 -10.64
N ARG A 78 6.05 10.88 -11.19
CA ARG A 78 5.31 12.10 -11.59
C ARG A 78 4.98 13.03 -10.43
N SER A 79 4.79 12.51 -9.22
CA SER A 79 4.52 13.36 -8.04
C SER A 79 5.82 13.99 -7.51
N ARG A 80 6.92 13.23 -7.48
CA ARG A 80 8.26 13.72 -7.07
C ARG A 80 8.80 14.79 -8.01
N SER A 81 8.63 14.63 -9.33
CA SER A 81 9.04 15.63 -10.32
C SER A 81 8.22 16.92 -10.25
N ARG A 82 6.93 16.84 -9.91
CA ARG A 82 6.09 18.02 -9.65
C ARG A 82 6.43 18.72 -8.34
N CYS A 83 6.85 17.98 -7.31
CA CYS A 83 7.28 18.56 -6.04
C CYS A 83 8.57 19.39 -6.19
N SER A 84 9.50 18.95 -7.04
CA SER A 84 10.74 19.69 -7.35
C SER A 84 10.49 21.05 -8.05
N ALA A 85 9.32 21.24 -8.67
CA ALA A 85 8.94 22.49 -9.36
C ALA A 85 8.20 23.51 -8.45
N HIS A 86 7.97 23.19 -7.17
CA HIS A 86 7.49 24.15 -6.17
C HIS A 86 8.48 24.17 -5.00
N GLY A 87 9.40 25.13 -5.06
CA GLY A 87 10.41 25.31 -4.04
C GLY A 87 9.82 25.44 -2.64
N ILE A 88 10.22 24.51 -1.78
CA ILE A 88 10.48 24.78 -0.37
C ILE A 88 11.89 24.27 -0.09
N GLY A 89 12.75 25.20 0.33
CA GLY A 89 14.16 24.96 0.58
C GLY A 89 14.41 24.02 1.76
N LEU A 90 15.65 23.51 1.75
CA LEU A 90 16.39 22.87 2.83
C LEU A 90 15.86 23.14 4.24
N VAL A 91 15.72 22.09 5.03
CA VAL A 91 16.46 21.95 6.29
C VAL A 91 16.92 20.49 6.39
N GLU A 92 18.13 20.33 6.93
CA GLU A 92 18.92 19.10 7.09
C GLU A 92 18.17 17.90 7.69
#